data_AF-A0A3D2UXJ8-F1
#
_entry.id   AF-A0A3D2UXJ8-F1
#
_cell.length_a   1.000
_cell.length_b   1.000
_cell.length_c   1.000
_cell.angle_alpha   90.00
_cell.angle_beta   90.00
_cell.angle_gamma   90.00
#
_symmetry.space_group_name_H-M   'P 1'
#
loop_
_entity.id
_entity.type
_entity.pdbx_description
1 polymer ?
#
loop_
_entity_poly.entity_id
_entity_poly.type
_entity_poly.pdbx_seq_one_letter_code
_entity_poly.pdbx_strand_id
1 'polypeptide(L)'
;MLKTTLIGHACLLIQSRETTILTDPVWFDYLWEEINVLCPSIILEKDKVPPLDVLNLSHRHQDHFDVRTLAYLVQNKRIITPNTIILAPKDNLLLDILNELEFKNIQVVADFEKIQVKDVTIIPTPSRNQVSTAEDSFPEHGLLVNDGEVTIWNQVDSMVNPDIIQRIGELYGQIDFFHSRFVPLLEGNLSYNKPLTLPVDEYCTFLNVVKALGPKMVVPGSAAFKYRDELAFMNQVSFPITQDQFLRDLALFCPEVPCAPFFSGDVAHISKEEIHIDKQASDFVRVKEDDSHQITFKPHAYVPVIKTQTTDQAQYKREMEVVENFLENCLLERILNSELLGGWQHWQIVYQLEVFGQEGPQAWTVDFGRPGKPQLHKGEIGKINLYEGISSSELCALVEGTTSWDYVTLCGNYRTFNNIYRITNGGLELPPEDKSNYALEPLMDLFPWDADMDRRKFMRDVHRWKGKPA
;
A
#
# COMPACT_ATOMS: atom_id res chain seq x y z
N MET A 1 0.14 32.25 7.91
CA MET A 1 -0.19 31.73 6.55
C MET A 1 0.62 30.48 6.27
N LEU A 2 -0.07 29.39 5.95
CA LEU A 2 0.51 28.15 5.47
C LEU A 2 0.38 28.04 3.95
N LYS A 3 1.32 27.33 3.32
CA LYS A 3 1.27 26.91 1.93
C LYS A 3 1.45 25.40 1.86
N THR A 4 0.61 24.71 1.10
CA THR A 4 0.80 23.27 0.81
C THR A 4 0.96 23.07 -0.69
N THR A 5 1.93 22.24 -1.09
CA THR A 5 2.16 21.86 -2.49
C THR A 5 2.10 20.35 -2.60
N LEU A 6 1.22 19.81 -3.44
CA LEU A 6 1.22 18.37 -3.73
C LEU A 6 2.36 18.04 -4.68
N ILE A 7 3.24 17.13 -4.27
CA ILE A 7 4.28 16.58 -5.13
C ILE A 7 3.72 15.34 -5.84
N GLY A 8 3.14 14.41 -5.10
CA GLY A 8 2.49 13.20 -5.63
C GLY A 8 2.11 12.23 -4.53
N HIS A 9 1.07 11.43 -4.76
CA HIS A 9 0.49 10.50 -3.78
C HIS A 9 0.23 11.19 -2.41
N ALA A 10 0.97 10.84 -1.35
CA ALA A 10 0.89 11.44 -0.02
C ALA A 10 2.02 12.44 0.27
N CYS A 11 2.86 12.72 -0.73
CA CYS A 11 4.00 13.61 -0.62
C CYS A 11 3.56 15.08 -0.74
N LEU A 12 3.54 15.77 0.39
CA LEU A 12 3.24 17.19 0.50
C LEU A 12 4.48 17.96 0.93
N LEU A 13 4.69 19.13 0.31
CA LEU A 13 5.55 20.16 0.87
C LEU A 13 4.68 21.19 1.58
N ILE A 14 4.83 21.30 2.89
CA ILE A 14 4.10 22.24 3.75
C ILE A 14 5.09 23.33 4.19
N GLN A 15 4.71 24.59 4.00
CA GLN A 15 5.56 25.73 4.31
C GLN A 15 4.81 26.76 5.15
N SER A 16 5.47 27.24 6.20
CA SER A 16 5.06 28.40 7.00
C SER A 16 6.00 29.58 6.72
N ARG A 17 6.05 30.57 7.63
CA ARG A 17 6.99 31.69 7.51
C ARG A 17 8.44 31.23 7.70
N GLU A 18 8.67 30.28 8.61
CA GLU A 18 10.01 29.86 9.00
C GLU A 18 10.28 28.36 8.83
N THR A 19 9.26 27.55 8.60
CA THR A 19 9.36 26.09 8.58
C THR A 19 9.02 25.51 7.22
N THR A 20 9.83 24.54 6.75
CA THR A 20 9.52 23.69 5.60
C THR A 20 9.47 22.22 6.01
N ILE A 21 8.33 21.58 5.77
CA ILE A 21 8.04 20.19 6.12
C ILE A 21 7.79 19.41 4.83
N LEU A 22 8.43 18.25 4.68
CA LEU A 22 8.12 17.28 3.63
C LEU A 22 7.47 16.05 4.28
N THR A 23 6.38 15.56 3.70
CA THR A 23 5.74 14.30 4.12
C THR A 23 6.00 13.21 3.09
N ASP A 24 6.19 11.97 3.54
CA ASP A 24 6.09 10.71 2.78
C ASP A 24 6.62 10.79 1.33
N PRO A 25 7.93 11.06 1.12
CA PRO A 25 8.43 11.41 -0.19
C PRO A 25 8.62 10.21 -1.11
N VAL A 26 7.97 10.28 -2.28
CA VAL A 26 8.06 9.30 -3.39
C VAL A 26 8.40 10.00 -4.71
N TRP A 27 9.66 9.94 -5.13
CA TRP A 27 10.22 10.84 -6.18
C TRP A 27 10.77 10.15 -7.42
N PHE A 28 10.79 8.82 -7.44
CA PHE A 28 11.43 8.06 -8.50
C PHE A 28 10.51 6.96 -9.02
N ASP A 29 10.41 6.86 -10.34
CA ASP A 29 9.84 5.69 -10.97
C ASP A 29 10.92 4.59 -11.10
N TYR A 30 10.58 3.31 -10.94
CA TYR A 30 9.27 2.78 -10.53
C TYR A 30 9.11 2.70 -8.99
N LEU A 31 7.86 2.64 -8.52
CA LEU A 31 7.46 2.60 -7.11
C LEU A 31 6.96 1.19 -6.71
N TRP A 32 6.93 0.87 -5.40
CA TRP A 32 6.46 -0.41 -4.81
C TRP A 32 6.96 -1.69 -5.49
N GLU A 33 8.20 -2.12 -5.22
CA GLU A 33 8.82 -3.27 -5.92
C GLU A 33 8.68 -3.19 -7.46
N GLU A 34 8.64 -1.97 -8.01
CA GLU A 34 8.49 -1.65 -9.43
C GLU A 34 7.11 -1.92 -10.06
N ILE A 35 6.03 -2.02 -9.29
CA ILE A 35 4.68 -2.31 -9.84
C ILE A 35 3.90 -1.06 -10.25
N ASN A 36 4.22 0.13 -9.72
CA ASN A 36 3.49 1.37 -10.03
C ASN A 36 4.37 2.54 -10.46
N VAL A 37 3.69 3.58 -10.94
CA VAL A 37 4.18 4.93 -11.23
C VAL A 37 3.16 5.96 -10.74
N LEU A 38 3.58 7.21 -10.55
CA LEU A 38 2.64 8.29 -10.20
C LEU A 38 1.62 8.54 -11.33
N CYS A 39 0.38 8.86 -10.94
CA CYS A 39 -0.73 9.18 -11.84
C CYS A 39 -1.56 10.32 -11.25
N PRO A 40 -1.64 11.50 -11.90
CA PRO A 40 -0.98 11.88 -13.15
C PRO A 40 0.54 11.75 -13.13
N SER A 41 1.15 11.47 -14.28
CA SER A 41 2.61 11.50 -14.40
C SER A 41 3.17 12.90 -14.14
N ILE A 42 4.35 13.00 -13.50
CA ILE A 42 4.91 14.29 -13.06
C ILE A 42 6.31 14.56 -13.63
N ILE A 43 6.70 15.84 -13.62
CA ILE A 43 8.09 16.28 -13.68
C ILE A 43 8.42 16.88 -12.32
N LEU A 44 9.44 16.34 -11.65
CA LEU A 44 9.96 16.85 -10.38
C LEU A 44 11.40 17.35 -10.55
N GLU A 45 11.59 18.66 -10.45
CA GLU A 45 12.88 19.34 -10.41
C GLU A 45 13.47 19.29 -8.99
N LYS A 46 14.07 18.15 -8.63
CA LYS A 46 14.61 17.86 -7.29
C LYS A 46 15.57 18.93 -6.76
N ASP A 47 16.33 19.57 -7.65
CA ASP A 47 17.28 20.64 -7.30
C ASP A 47 16.63 21.94 -6.84
N LYS A 48 15.33 22.14 -7.12
CA LYS A 48 14.56 23.30 -6.67
C LYS A 48 13.79 23.05 -5.38
N VAL A 49 13.63 21.80 -4.93
CA VAL A 49 12.96 21.48 -3.65
C VAL A 49 13.71 22.18 -2.51
N PRO A 50 13.09 23.02 -1.67
CA PRO A 50 13.80 23.79 -0.64
C PRO A 50 14.45 22.91 0.45
N PRO A 51 15.42 23.47 1.22
CA PRO A 51 15.91 22.82 2.44
C PRO A 51 14.76 22.50 3.40
N LEU A 52 14.85 21.35 4.07
CA LEU A 52 13.82 20.88 4.98
C LEU A 52 14.21 21.13 6.42
N ASP A 53 13.24 21.58 7.21
CA ASP A 53 13.32 21.57 8.67
C ASP A 53 12.82 20.25 9.24
N VAL A 54 11.81 19.66 8.59
CA VAL A 54 11.21 18.41 9.00
C VAL A 54 10.99 17.49 7.79
N LEU A 55 11.38 16.24 7.94
CA LEU A 55 10.90 15.13 7.11
C LEU A 55 9.99 14.26 7.98
N ASN A 56 8.71 14.19 7.66
CA ASN A 56 7.75 13.32 8.34
C ASN A 56 7.50 12.05 7.52
N LEU A 57 7.62 10.91 8.19
CA LEU A 57 7.29 9.60 7.65
C LEU A 57 6.13 9.04 8.47
N SER A 58 4.99 8.79 7.82
CA SER A 58 3.76 8.37 8.49
C SER A 58 3.78 6.91 8.94
N HIS A 59 4.20 6.00 8.07
CA HIS A 59 4.26 4.57 8.30
C HIS A 59 5.15 3.89 7.25
N ARG A 60 5.29 2.57 7.37
CA ARG A 60 6.29 1.79 6.62
C ARG A 60 5.84 1.28 5.25
N HIS A 61 4.61 1.49 4.79
CA HIS A 61 4.22 1.04 3.45
C HIS A 61 5.06 1.73 2.37
N GLN A 62 5.33 1.03 1.27
CA GLN A 62 6.28 1.50 0.25
C GLN A 62 5.83 2.78 -0.48
N ASP A 63 4.53 3.12 -0.49
CA ASP A 63 3.98 4.39 -0.99
C ASP A 63 4.40 5.60 -0.15
N HIS A 64 4.70 5.33 1.11
CA HIS A 64 4.95 6.35 2.13
C HIS A 64 6.41 6.33 2.59
N PHE A 65 7.07 5.20 2.39
CA PHE A 65 8.43 4.90 2.81
C PHE A 65 9.27 4.36 1.65
N ASP A 66 9.47 5.19 0.62
CA ASP A 66 10.32 4.84 -0.53
C ASP A 66 11.81 4.97 -0.20
N VAL A 67 12.45 3.82 0.00
CA VAL A 67 13.88 3.70 0.30
C VAL A 67 14.76 4.38 -0.74
N ARG A 68 14.36 4.40 -2.03
CA ARG A 68 15.13 5.07 -3.08
C ARG A 68 15.15 6.58 -2.88
N THR A 69 13.99 7.19 -2.63
CA THR A 69 13.86 8.62 -2.34
C THR A 69 14.59 8.99 -1.07
N LEU A 70 14.47 8.18 -0.01
CA LEU A 70 15.18 8.40 1.24
C LEU A 70 16.70 8.33 1.08
N ALA A 71 17.22 7.36 0.32
CA ALA A 71 18.64 7.23 0.00
C ALA A 71 19.19 8.44 -0.79
N TYR A 72 18.38 9.03 -1.68
CA TYR A 72 18.72 10.28 -2.36
C TYR A 72 18.74 11.47 -1.39
N LEU A 73 17.69 11.59 -0.56
CA LEU A 73 17.51 12.70 0.36
C LEU A 73 18.66 12.80 1.38
N VAL A 74 19.02 11.70 2.04
CA VAL A 74 20.08 11.70 3.06
C VAL A 74 21.46 12.11 2.51
N GLN A 75 21.71 11.86 1.22
CA GLN A 75 22.92 12.28 0.51
C GLN A 75 22.85 13.74 0.06
N ASN A 76 21.65 14.28 -0.20
CA ASN A 76 21.45 15.65 -0.64
C ASN A 76 21.51 16.64 0.54
N LYS A 77 22.70 17.15 0.83
CA LYS A 77 22.96 18.09 1.95
C LYS A 77 22.30 19.48 1.81
N ARG A 78 21.77 19.79 0.63
CA ARG A 78 20.97 21.00 0.41
C ARG A 78 19.55 20.83 0.94
N ILE A 79 18.97 19.64 0.76
CA ILE A 79 17.61 19.31 1.19
C ILE A 79 17.61 18.84 2.64
N ILE A 80 18.39 17.81 2.97
CA ILE A 80 18.55 17.30 4.33
C ILE A 80 19.80 17.95 4.96
N THR A 81 19.56 18.87 5.88
CA THR A 81 20.60 19.59 6.60
C THR A 81 20.94 18.90 7.93
N PRO A 82 22.06 19.26 8.60
CA PRO A 82 22.35 18.74 9.95
C PRO A 82 21.31 19.07 11.02
N ASN A 83 20.40 20.02 10.76
CA ASN A 83 19.33 20.43 11.69
C ASN A 83 17.97 19.86 11.30
N THR A 84 17.85 19.18 10.16
CA THR A 84 16.57 18.58 9.75
C THR A 84 16.17 17.50 10.74
N ILE A 85 14.93 17.56 11.23
CA ILE A 85 14.34 16.58 12.15
C ILE A 85 13.63 15.52 11.31
N ILE A 86 13.87 14.24 11.60
CA ILE A 86 13.19 13.12 10.93
C ILE A 86 12.14 12.57 11.89
N LEU A 87 10.87 12.86 11.64
CA LEU A 87 9.75 12.33 12.43
C LEU A 87 9.39 10.95 11.88
N ALA A 88 9.36 9.95 12.75
CA ALA A 88 9.04 8.57 12.40
C ALA A 88 8.20 7.92 13.50
N PRO A 89 7.29 6.98 13.17
CA PRO A 89 6.55 6.26 14.17
C PRO A 89 7.46 5.26 14.90
N LYS A 90 6.97 4.70 16.02
CA LYS A 90 7.70 3.70 16.80
C LYS A 90 7.65 2.30 16.16
N ASP A 91 8.20 2.19 14.95
CA ASP A 91 8.30 0.92 14.20
C ASP A 91 9.77 0.50 14.10
N ASN A 92 10.11 -0.67 14.64
CA ASN A 92 11.50 -1.13 14.68
C ASN A 92 12.09 -1.36 13.28
N LEU A 93 11.30 -1.89 12.34
CA LEU A 93 11.75 -2.16 10.99
C LEU A 93 12.04 -0.86 10.25
N LEU A 94 11.11 0.11 10.31
CA LEU A 94 11.28 1.44 9.72
C LEU A 94 12.51 2.14 10.30
N LEU A 95 12.67 2.13 11.63
CA LEU A 95 13.81 2.75 12.32
C LEU A 95 15.14 2.07 11.95
N ASP A 96 15.16 0.75 11.84
CA ASP A 96 16.33 0.01 11.36
C ASP A 96 16.72 0.45 9.95
N ILE A 97 15.75 0.57 9.02
CA ILE A 97 16.03 1.01 7.64
C ILE A 97 16.57 2.44 7.60
N LEU A 98 16.02 3.37 8.40
CA LEU A 98 16.54 4.74 8.51
C LEU A 98 17.97 4.79 9.05
N ASN A 99 18.29 3.93 10.03
CA ASN A 99 19.64 3.79 10.57
C ASN A 99 20.60 3.23 9.52
N GLU A 100 20.18 2.21 8.77
CA GLU A 100 20.96 1.63 7.66
C GLU A 100 21.20 2.65 6.54
N LEU A 101 20.25 3.55 6.27
CA LEU A 101 20.43 4.68 5.35
C LEU A 101 21.24 5.86 5.93
N GLU A 102 21.61 5.79 7.21
CA GLU A 102 22.45 6.76 7.93
C GLU A 102 21.81 8.12 8.20
N PHE A 103 20.47 8.19 8.27
CA PHE A 103 19.76 9.40 8.72
C PHE A 103 20.22 9.83 10.13
N LYS A 104 20.16 11.14 10.38
CA LYS A 104 20.49 11.77 11.68
C LYS A 104 19.25 12.47 12.22
N ASN A 105 19.22 12.74 13.53
CA ASN A 105 18.12 13.43 14.22
C ASN A 105 16.75 12.77 14.03
N ILE A 106 16.68 11.45 14.15
CA ILE A 106 15.43 10.71 14.15
C ILE A 106 14.73 10.93 15.49
N GLN A 107 13.51 11.47 15.45
CA GLN A 107 12.63 11.64 16.60
C GLN A 107 11.43 10.71 16.43
N VAL A 108 11.31 9.74 17.33
CA VAL A 108 10.13 8.86 17.41
C VAL A 108 8.96 9.68 17.94
N VAL A 109 7.82 9.58 17.26
CA VAL A 109 6.62 10.34 17.62
C VAL A 109 5.57 9.50 18.33
N ALA A 110 4.67 10.17 19.06
CA ALA A 110 3.51 9.58 19.69
C ALA A 110 2.23 10.35 19.36
N ASP A 111 1.10 9.65 19.45
CA ASP A 111 -0.22 10.18 19.13
C ASP A 111 -0.55 11.41 19.97
N PHE A 112 -0.99 12.48 19.29
CA PHE A 112 -1.35 13.76 19.88
C PHE A 112 -0.24 14.47 20.68
N GLU A 113 1.00 14.02 20.59
CA GLU A 113 2.14 14.72 21.15
C GLU A 113 2.45 15.98 20.33
N LYS A 114 2.60 17.11 21.02
CA LYS A 114 2.91 18.39 20.39
C LYS A 114 4.39 18.54 20.17
N ILE A 115 4.80 18.74 18.92
CA ILE A 115 6.18 18.96 18.52
C ILE A 115 6.29 20.39 17.99
N GLN A 116 6.96 21.26 18.74
CA GLN A 116 7.20 22.64 18.31
C GLN A 116 8.45 22.69 17.43
N VAL A 117 8.31 23.14 16.19
CA VAL A 117 9.42 23.38 15.27
C VAL A 117 9.31 24.80 14.75
N LYS A 118 10.24 25.67 15.15
CA LYS A 118 10.23 27.11 14.83
C LYS A 118 8.84 27.73 15.07
N ASP A 119 8.17 28.18 14.01
CA ASP A 119 6.87 28.87 14.01
C ASP A 119 5.65 27.93 13.90
N VAL A 120 5.84 26.61 13.82
CA VAL A 120 4.72 25.65 13.72
C VAL A 120 4.69 24.65 14.87
N THR A 121 3.48 24.26 15.25
CA THR A 121 3.21 23.08 16.06
C THR A 121 2.79 21.93 15.15
N ILE A 122 3.48 20.81 15.24
CA ILE A 122 3.20 19.56 14.53
C ILE A 122 2.60 18.55 15.50
N ILE A 123 1.52 17.88 15.11
CA ILE A 123 0.87 16.86 15.94
C ILE A 123 0.53 15.63 15.09
N PRO A 124 1.21 14.49 15.32
CA PRO A 124 0.82 13.20 14.75
C PRO A 124 -0.54 12.76 15.28
N THR A 125 -1.43 12.33 14.39
CA THR A 125 -2.78 11.84 14.73
C THR A 125 -2.84 10.32 14.59
N PRO A 126 -3.45 9.60 15.54
CA PRO A 126 -3.50 8.13 15.51
C PRO A 126 -4.27 7.57 14.31
N SER A 127 -3.89 6.36 13.89
CA SER A 127 -4.66 5.49 13.00
C SER A 127 -5.22 4.26 13.74
N ARG A 128 -6.35 3.74 13.25
CA ARG A 128 -6.96 2.48 13.70
C ARG A 128 -6.68 1.31 12.75
N ASN A 129 -5.66 1.42 11.92
CA ASN A 129 -5.22 0.37 10.99
C ASN A 129 -4.87 -0.98 11.67
N GLN A 130 -4.58 -0.99 12.99
CA GLN A 130 -4.32 -2.18 13.81
C GLN A 130 -5.48 -3.20 13.88
N VAL A 131 -6.65 -2.88 13.33
CA VAL A 131 -7.80 -3.80 13.23
C VAL A 131 -7.74 -4.64 11.94
N SER A 132 -6.78 -4.38 11.04
CA SER A 132 -6.52 -5.19 9.85
C SER A 132 -5.88 -6.54 10.23
N THR A 133 -6.29 -7.61 9.57
CA THR A 133 -6.00 -9.03 9.90
C THR A 133 -4.55 -9.48 9.68
N ALA A 134 -3.59 -8.56 9.54
CA ALA A 134 -2.17 -8.90 9.46
C ALA A 134 -1.63 -9.12 10.88
N GLU A 135 -0.89 -10.21 11.12
CA GLU A 135 -0.22 -10.45 12.40
C GLU A 135 0.84 -9.38 12.73
N ASP A 136 1.21 -8.57 11.74
CA ASP A 136 2.14 -7.45 11.88
C ASP A 136 1.40 -6.11 12.04
N SER A 137 1.12 -5.77 13.30
CA SER A 137 0.62 -4.43 13.67
C SER A 137 1.75 -3.41 13.55
N PHE A 138 1.67 -2.51 12.57
CA PHE A 138 2.57 -1.36 12.43
C PHE A 138 1.90 -0.04 12.85
N PRO A 139 2.64 0.87 13.51
CA PRO A 139 2.13 2.21 13.81
C PRO A 139 2.02 3.07 12.55
N GLU A 140 0.95 3.86 12.48
CA GLU A 140 0.68 4.80 11.39
C GLU A 140 0.03 6.06 11.97
N HIS A 141 0.41 7.22 11.41
CA HIS A 141 -0.17 8.49 11.81
C HIS A 141 -0.45 9.43 10.63
N GLY A 142 -1.54 10.19 10.77
CA GLY A 142 -1.76 11.43 10.03
C GLY A 142 -0.99 12.60 10.65
N LEU A 143 -1.00 13.77 10.03
CA LEU A 143 -0.20 14.92 10.47
C LEU A 143 -1.01 16.21 10.51
N LEU A 144 -1.18 16.78 11.70
CA LEU A 144 -1.64 18.16 11.87
C LEU A 144 -0.44 19.12 11.85
N VAL A 145 -0.58 20.25 11.16
CA VAL A 145 0.37 21.35 11.20
C VAL A 145 -0.39 22.65 11.43
N ASN A 146 0.01 23.38 12.47
CA ASN A 146 -0.59 24.65 12.86
C ASN A 146 0.51 25.73 12.98
N ASP A 147 0.31 26.90 12.39
CA ASP A 147 1.24 28.04 12.44
C ASP A 147 0.85 29.11 13.49
N GLY A 148 -0.10 28.78 14.36
CA GLY A 148 -0.73 29.69 15.33
C GLY A 148 -1.97 30.41 14.79
N GLU A 149 -2.20 30.45 13.47
CA GLU A 149 -3.36 31.10 12.86
C GLU A 149 -4.28 30.10 12.16
N VAL A 150 -3.70 29.18 11.39
CA VAL A 150 -4.42 28.19 10.59
C VAL A 150 -3.88 26.79 10.84
N THR A 151 -4.73 25.79 10.63
CA THR A 151 -4.42 24.38 10.82
C THR A 151 -4.73 23.59 9.56
N ILE A 152 -3.74 22.83 9.10
CA ILE A 152 -3.94 21.82 8.06
C ILE A 152 -3.89 20.42 8.67
N TRP A 153 -4.60 19.48 8.04
CA TRP A 153 -4.50 18.06 8.39
C TRP A 153 -4.24 17.24 7.13
N ASN A 154 -3.13 16.50 7.13
CA ASN A 154 -2.88 15.43 6.17
C ASN A 154 -3.30 14.10 6.80
N GLN A 155 -4.40 13.50 6.33
CA GLN A 155 -4.89 12.23 6.88
C GLN A 155 -3.97 11.05 6.56
N VAL A 156 -3.29 11.10 5.41
CA VAL A 156 -2.59 9.95 4.84
C VAL A 156 -3.56 8.75 4.77
N ASP A 157 -3.15 7.57 5.24
CA ASP A 157 -3.94 6.35 5.20
C ASP A 157 -4.74 6.10 6.48
N SER A 158 -4.67 7.06 7.42
CA SER A 158 -5.22 6.91 8.77
C SER A 158 -6.70 6.58 8.79
N MET A 159 -7.00 5.41 9.36
CA MET A 159 -8.36 5.03 9.74
C MET A 159 -8.74 5.76 11.02
N VAL A 160 -9.75 6.64 10.96
CA VAL A 160 -10.14 7.48 12.09
C VAL A 160 -11.52 7.10 12.62
N ASN A 161 -11.71 7.23 13.93
CA ASN A 161 -12.99 7.04 14.61
C ASN A 161 -13.51 8.38 15.17
N PRO A 162 -14.76 8.44 15.67
CA PRO A 162 -15.33 9.68 16.21
C PRO A 162 -14.51 10.31 17.35
N ASP A 163 -13.85 9.52 18.20
CA ASP A 163 -13.03 10.05 19.30
C ASP A 163 -11.82 10.82 18.78
N ILE A 164 -11.17 10.32 17.72
CA ILE A 164 -10.03 11.00 17.08
C ILE A 164 -10.51 12.33 16.48
N ILE A 165 -11.63 12.33 15.77
CA ILE A 165 -12.21 13.54 15.16
C ILE A 165 -12.57 14.56 16.25
N GLN A 166 -13.23 14.13 17.32
CA GLN A 166 -13.54 14.98 18.47
C GLN A 166 -12.26 15.58 19.07
N ARG A 167 -11.22 14.76 19.25
CA ARG A 167 -9.96 15.23 19.82
C ARG A 167 -9.26 16.27 18.95
N ILE A 168 -9.30 16.10 17.63
CA ILE A 168 -8.80 17.11 16.67
C ILE A 168 -9.58 18.42 16.85
N GLY A 169 -10.91 18.33 16.96
CA GLY A 169 -11.78 19.48 17.23
C GLY A 169 -11.50 20.18 18.57
N GLU A 170 -11.17 19.42 19.62
CA GLU A 170 -10.76 19.99 20.92
C GLU A 170 -9.43 20.75 20.85
N LEU A 171 -8.52 20.34 19.96
CA LEU A 171 -7.20 20.95 19.82
C LEU A 171 -7.25 22.27 19.05
N TYR A 172 -7.97 22.31 17.93
CA TYR A 172 -7.91 23.43 16.97
C TYR A 172 -9.28 23.94 16.51
N GLY A 173 -10.38 23.39 17.01
CA GLY A 173 -11.72 23.75 16.57
C GLY A 173 -11.97 23.26 15.14
N GLN A 174 -12.01 24.19 14.20
CA GLN A 174 -12.24 23.90 12.78
C GLN A 174 -10.91 23.80 12.04
N ILE A 175 -10.73 22.74 11.26
CA ILE A 175 -9.56 22.59 10.37
C ILE A 175 -9.74 23.50 9.13
N ASP A 176 -8.70 24.23 8.77
CA ASP A 176 -8.75 25.13 7.61
C ASP A 176 -8.62 24.35 6.30
N PHE A 177 -7.65 23.45 6.20
CA PHE A 177 -7.39 22.68 4.97
C PHE A 177 -7.14 21.20 5.27
N PHE A 178 -7.97 20.35 4.67
CA PHE A 178 -7.97 18.92 4.94
C PHE A 178 -7.64 18.10 3.69
N HIS A 179 -6.57 17.30 3.73
CA HIS A 179 -6.30 16.26 2.75
C HIS A 179 -6.94 14.96 3.23
N SER A 180 -8.05 14.58 2.61
CA SER A 180 -8.88 13.45 3.02
C SER A 180 -8.60 12.20 2.20
N ARG A 181 -8.68 11.02 2.81
CA ARG A 181 -8.81 9.76 2.06
C ARG A 181 -10.04 9.83 1.15
N PHE A 182 -9.88 9.47 -0.13
CA PHE A 182 -10.98 9.57 -1.10
C PHE A 182 -11.32 8.25 -1.82
N VAL A 183 -10.40 7.28 -1.85
CA VAL A 183 -10.59 6.03 -2.59
C VAL A 183 -10.29 4.81 -1.71
N PRO A 184 -11.24 3.87 -1.56
CA PRO A 184 -10.96 2.57 -0.96
C PRO A 184 -10.29 1.71 -2.02
N LEU A 185 -8.97 1.51 -1.89
CA LEU A 185 -8.19 0.74 -2.85
C LEU A 185 -8.59 -0.73 -2.81
N LEU A 186 -8.80 -1.33 -3.98
CA LEU A 186 -9.12 -2.75 -4.14
C LEU A 186 -7.87 -3.58 -4.47
N GLU A 187 -6.74 -3.15 -3.91
CA GLU A 187 -5.44 -3.79 -4.09
C GLU A 187 -5.48 -5.25 -3.63
N GLY A 188 -4.97 -6.14 -4.49
CA GLY A 188 -4.99 -7.59 -4.24
C GLY A 188 -6.37 -8.25 -4.34
N ASN A 189 -7.50 -7.52 -4.44
CA ASN A 189 -8.81 -8.16 -4.47
C ASN A 189 -8.98 -9.13 -5.65
N LEU A 190 -8.44 -8.81 -6.82
CA LEU A 190 -8.43 -9.72 -7.96
C LEU A 190 -7.66 -11.01 -7.61
N SER A 191 -6.48 -10.85 -7.04
CA SER A 191 -5.55 -11.94 -6.74
C SER A 191 -6.08 -12.86 -5.64
N TYR A 192 -6.81 -12.32 -4.67
CA TYR A 192 -7.42 -13.09 -3.59
C TYR A 192 -8.88 -13.51 -3.86
N ASN A 193 -9.38 -13.33 -5.08
CA ASN A 193 -10.78 -13.59 -5.46
C ASN A 193 -11.78 -12.95 -4.48
N LYS A 194 -11.51 -11.70 -4.11
CA LYS A 194 -12.38 -10.85 -3.30
C LYS A 194 -13.31 -10.01 -4.22
N PRO A 195 -14.42 -9.45 -3.68
CA PRO A 195 -15.33 -8.62 -4.46
C PRO A 195 -14.63 -7.46 -5.18
N LEU A 196 -14.93 -7.30 -6.47
CA LEU A 196 -14.51 -6.16 -7.29
C LEU A 196 -15.64 -5.13 -7.40
N THR A 197 -16.09 -4.65 -6.24
CA THR A 197 -17.15 -3.65 -6.10
C THR A 197 -16.70 -2.57 -5.14
N LEU A 198 -17.21 -1.34 -5.29
CA LEU A 198 -17.00 -0.28 -4.31
C LEU A 198 -17.37 -0.77 -2.91
N PRO A 199 -16.45 -0.76 -1.93
CA PRO A 199 -16.76 -1.05 -0.53
C PRO A 199 -17.57 0.12 0.04
N VAL A 200 -18.89 0.06 -0.10
CA VAL A 200 -19.79 1.19 0.21
C VAL A 200 -19.68 1.62 1.68
N ASP A 201 -19.55 0.66 2.60
CA ASP A 201 -19.44 0.96 4.03
C ASP A 201 -18.14 1.74 4.34
N GLU A 202 -17.00 1.31 3.79
CA GLU A 202 -15.73 2.03 3.93
C GLU A 202 -15.80 3.40 3.27
N TYR A 203 -16.29 3.48 2.03
CA TYR A 203 -16.42 4.76 1.32
C TYR A 203 -17.32 5.76 2.08
N CYS A 204 -18.41 5.26 2.68
CA CYS A 204 -19.29 6.05 3.53
C CYS A 204 -18.54 6.64 4.73
N THR A 205 -17.56 5.92 5.30
CA THR A 205 -16.74 6.47 6.39
C THR A 205 -15.95 7.70 5.94
N PHE A 206 -15.43 7.72 4.71
CA PHE A 206 -14.66 8.87 4.19
C PHE A 206 -15.53 10.13 4.13
N LEU A 207 -16.75 10.00 3.59
CA LEU A 207 -17.72 11.11 3.54
C LEU A 207 -18.12 11.57 4.96
N ASN A 208 -18.32 10.63 5.89
CA ASN A 208 -18.67 10.95 7.28
C ASN A 208 -17.53 11.66 8.02
N VAL A 209 -16.27 11.31 7.76
CA VAL A 209 -15.11 12.00 8.35
C VAL A 209 -15.09 13.47 7.93
N VAL A 210 -15.24 13.76 6.63
CA VAL A 210 -15.30 15.13 6.13
C VAL A 210 -16.46 15.90 6.78
N LYS A 211 -17.65 15.29 6.84
CA LYS A 211 -18.83 15.90 7.45
C LYS A 211 -18.66 16.17 8.94
N ALA A 212 -18.09 15.23 9.69
CA ALA A 212 -17.89 15.37 11.14
C ALA A 212 -16.81 16.42 11.47
N LEU A 213 -15.76 16.50 10.64
CA LEU A 213 -14.69 17.48 10.80
C LEU A 213 -15.13 18.90 10.38
N GLY A 214 -15.97 19.00 9.35
CA GLY A 214 -16.47 20.27 8.80
C GLY A 214 -15.35 21.27 8.44
N PRO A 215 -14.31 20.87 7.67
CA PRO A 215 -13.18 21.75 7.37
C PRO A 215 -13.60 22.95 6.52
N LYS A 216 -12.82 24.03 6.53
CA LYS A 216 -13.08 25.18 5.63
C LYS A 216 -12.84 24.85 4.17
N MET A 217 -11.95 23.91 3.88
CA MET A 217 -11.77 23.32 2.56
C MET A 217 -11.25 21.88 2.68
N VAL A 218 -11.77 20.98 1.84
CA VAL A 218 -11.28 19.61 1.70
C VAL A 218 -10.77 19.36 0.28
N VAL A 219 -9.69 18.61 0.19
CA VAL A 219 -9.16 18.09 -1.08
C VAL A 219 -8.90 16.58 -0.98
N PRO A 220 -8.97 15.83 -2.09
CA PRO A 220 -8.53 14.45 -2.12
C PRO A 220 -7.04 14.36 -1.76
N GLY A 221 -6.68 13.44 -0.87
CA GLY A 221 -5.30 13.12 -0.48
C GLY A 221 -4.94 11.67 -0.81
N SER A 222 -3.64 11.39 -0.87
CA SER A 222 -3.07 10.07 -1.19
C SER A 222 -3.54 9.52 -2.56
N ALA A 223 -3.19 8.27 -2.89
CA ALA A 223 -3.67 7.50 -4.05
C ALA A 223 -3.48 8.10 -5.47
N ALA A 224 -2.45 8.92 -5.69
CA ALA A 224 -2.10 9.43 -7.02
C ALA A 224 -1.07 8.54 -7.74
N PHE A 225 -1.44 7.29 -8.03
CA PHE A 225 -0.59 6.31 -8.72
C PHE A 225 -1.40 5.37 -9.62
N LYS A 226 -0.69 4.60 -10.44
CA LYS A 226 -1.25 3.54 -11.31
C LYS A 226 -0.25 2.41 -11.49
N TYR A 227 -0.71 1.22 -11.83
CA TYR A 227 0.12 0.11 -12.29
C TYR A 227 0.73 0.40 -13.67
N ARG A 228 1.98 -0.01 -13.85
CA ARG A 228 2.77 0.22 -15.08
C ARG A 228 2.75 -0.96 -16.06
N ASP A 229 3.02 -0.67 -17.32
CA ASP A 229 3.35 -1.61 -18.41
C ASP A 229 2.54 -2.91 -18.40
N GLU A 230 3.17 -4.06 -18.18
CA GLU A 230 2.55 -5.40 -18.20
C GLU A 230 1.50 -5.60 -17.10
N LEU A 231 1.54 -4.77 -16.04
CA LEU A 231 0.61 -4.80 -14.92
C LEU A 231 -0.55 -3.81 -15.11
N ALA A 232 -0.57 -3.03 -16.19
CA ALA A 232 -1.55 -1.96 -16.40
C ALA A 232 -3.01 -2.45 -16.43
N PHE A 233 -3.27 -3.75 -16.62
CA PHE A 233 -4.61 -4.32 -16.50
C PHE A 233 -5.20 -4.17 -15.09
N MET A 234 -4.35 -4.12 -14.06
CA MET A 234 -4.78 -3.93 -12.66
C MET A 234 -5.41 -2.55 -12.42
N ASN A 235 -5.08 -1.54 -13.24
CA ASN A 235 -5.69 -0.21 -13.15
C ASN A 235 -7.21 -0.20 -13.28
N GLN A 236 -7.78 -1.21 -13.95
CA GLN A 236 -9.22 -1.32 -14.17
C GLN A 236 -9.97 -1.98 -13.00
N VAL A 237 -9.26 -2.54 -12.03
CA VAL A 237 -9.82 -3.27 -10.89
C VAL A 237 -9.44 -2.67 -9.53
N SER A 238 -8.37 -1.90 -9.42
CA SER A 238 -7.88 -1.43 -8.11
C SER A 238 -8.48 -0.10 -7.63
N PHE A 239 -9.01 0.73 -8.53
CA PHE A 239 -9.47 2.09 -8.21
C PHE A 239 -10.97 2.25 -8.44
N PRO A 240 -11.85 1.90 -7.49
CA PRO A 240 -13.29 1.90 -7.70
C PRO A 240 -13.92 3.30 -7.80
N ILE A 241 -13.20 4.34 -7.37
CA ILE A 241 -13.66 5.73 -7.33
C ILE A 241 -12.55 6.65 -7.82
N THR A 242 -12.94 7.69 -8.57
CA THR A 242 -12.03 8.77 -8.99
C THR A 242 -12.17 9.98 -8.07
N GLN A 243 -11.16 10.87 -8.05
CA GLN A 243 -11.25 12.14 -7.33
C GLN A 243 -12.50 12.94 -7.72
N ASP A 244 -12.80 13.03 -9.03
CA ASP A 244 -13.99 13.71 -9.53
C ASP A 244 -15.31 13.12 -9.01
N GLN A 245 -15.38 11.79 -8.88
CA GLN A 245 -16.56 11.13 -8.34
C GLN A 245 -16.71 11.43 -6.84
N PHE A 246 -15.62 11.32 -6.07
CA PHE A 246 -15.60 11.67 -4.66
C PHE A 246 -16.04 13.11 -4.40
N LEU A 247 -15.52 14.07 -5.16
CA LEU A 247 -15.87 15.49 -5.02
C LEU A 247 -17.35 15.75 -5.36
N ARG A 248 -17.90 15.08 -6.38
CA ARG A 248 -19.34 15.16 -6.69
C ARG A 248 -20.19 14.60 -5.56
N ASP A 249 -19.79 13.47 -4.99
CA ASP A 249 -20.51 12.83 -3.89
C ASP A 249 -20.47 13.69 -2.62
N LEU A 250 -19.31 14.27 -2.28
CA LEU A 250 -19.17 15.22 -1.17
C LEU A 250 -20.07 16.44 -1.33
N ALA A 251 -20.09 17.05 -2.52
CA ALA A 251 -20.93 18.22 -2.79
C ALA A 251 -22.43 17.94 -2.59
N LEU A 252 -22.86 16.68 -2.75
CA LEU A 252 -24.23 16.25 -2.45
C LEU A 252 -24.43 15.86 -0.98
N PHE A 253 -23.41 15.26 -0.35
CA PHE A 253 -23.49 14.68 0.99
C PHE A 253 -23.33 15.70 2.14
N CYS A 254 -22.45 16.70 1.96
CA CYS A 254 -22.17 17.80 2.88
C CYS A 254 -21.90 19.11 2.09
N PRO A 255 -22.92 19.71 1.45
CA PRO A 255 -22.79 20.89 0.58
C PRO A 255 -22.20 22.12 1.26
N GLU A 256 -22.18 22.16 2.59
CA GLU A 256 -21.60 23.22 3.41
C GLU A 256 -20.07 23.23 3.44
N VAL A 257 -19.42 22.11 3.07
CA VAL A 257 -17.96 21.98 3.05
C VAL A 257 -17.43 22.24 1.63
N PRO A 258 -16.70 23.35 1.39
CA PRO A 258 -16.06 23.58 0.10
C PRO A 258 -15.05 22.47 -0.23
N CYS A 259 -15.11 21.95 -1.45
CA CYS A 259 -14.18 20.95 -1.94
C CYS A 259 -13.61 21.32 -3.30
N ALA A 260 -12.39 20.87 -3.58
CA ALA A 260 -11.70 21.13 -4.84
C ALA A 260 -10.79 19.96 -5.21
N PRO A 261 -10.50 19.75 -6.50
CA PRO A 261 -9.42 18.86 -6.90
C PRO A 261 -8.07 19.43 -6.47
N PHE A 262 -7.10 18.55 -6.24
CA PHE A 262 -5.73 18.94 -5.89
C PHE A 262 -4.76 17.95 -6.52
N PHE A 263 -3.99 18.42 -7.50
CA PHE A 263 -3.07 17.59 -8.29
C PHE A 263 -1.62 17.97 -8.04
N SER A 264 -0.70 17.08 -8.41
CA SER A 264 0.72 17.34 -8.35
C SER A 264 1.09 18.65 -9.04
N GLY A 265 1.78 19.56 -8.35
CA GLY A 265 2.09 20.90 -8.84
C GLY A 265 1.13 22.01 -8.40
N ASP A 266 -0.04 21.65 -7.90
CA ASP A 266 -0.98 22.62 -7.33
C ASP A 266 -0.47 23.12 -5.97
N VAL A 267 -0.77 24.40 -5.69
CA VAL A 267 -0.35 25.08 -4.48
C VAL A 267 -1.58 25.66 -3.79
N ALA A 268 -1.86 25.22 -2.56
CA ALA A 268 -2.86 25.85 -1.71
C ALA A 268 -2.22 26.91 -0.83
N HIS A 269 -2.84 28.08 -0.78
CA HIS A 269 -2.51 29.20 0.11
C HIS A 269 -3.59 29.29 1.18
N ILE A 270 -3.19 29.16 2.45
CA ILE A 270 -4.11 29.06 3.59
C ILE A 270 -3.81 30.19 4.58
N SER A 271 -4.73 31.14 4.68
CA SER A 271 -4.76 32.16 5.74
C SER A 271 -6.11 32.14 6.45
N LYS A 272 -6.24 32.96 7.48
CA LYS A 272 -7.48 33.09 8.23
C LYS A 272 -8.60 33.71 7.40
N GLU A 273 -8.23 34.60 6.48
CA GLU A 273 -9.12 35.39 5.62
C GLU A 273 -9.50 34.64 4.35
N GLU A 274 -8.56 33.93 3.74
CA GLU A 274 -8.77 33.27 2.46
C GLU A 274 -8.06 31.93 2.33
N ILE A 275 -8.69 31.04 1.57
CA ILE A 275 -8.11 29.79 1.10
C ILE A 275 -8.29 29.75 -0.42
N HIS A 276 -7.20 29.63 -1.16
CA HIS A 276 -7.25 29.46 -2.61
C HIS A 276 -6.19 28.47 -3.08
N ILE A 277 -6.44 27.87 -4.25
CA ILE A 277 -5.56 26.91 -4.88
C ILE A 277 -5.12 27.46 -6.23
N ASP A 278 -3.82 27.69 -6.38
CA ASP A 278 -3.20 28.02 -7.64
C ASP A 278 -2.77 26.74 -8.35
N LYS A 279 -3.42 26.46 -9.48
CA LYS A 279 -3.17 25.24 -10.26
C LYS A 279 -1.80 25.29 -10.92
N GLN A 280 -1.02 24.22 -10.80
CA GLN A 280 0.28 24.06 -11.44
C GLN A 280 1.24 25.25 -11.17
N ALA A 281 1.14 25.85 -9.99
CA ALA A 281 1.91 27.05 -9.61
C ALA A 281 3.24 26.75 -8.92
N SER A 282 3.51 25.47 -8.62
CA SER A 282 4.85 25.05 -8.17
C SER A 282 5.88 25.26 -9.27
N ASP A 283 7.06 25.76 -8.88
CA ASP A 283 8.20 25.98 -9.77
C ASP A 283 9.12 24.74 -9.88
N PHE A 284 8.84 23.69 -9.09
CA PHE A 284 9.64 22.48 -9.02
C PHE A 284 8.86 21.19 -9.27
N VAL A 285 7.53 21.20 -9.28
CA VAL A 285 6.74 20.02 -9.65
C VAL A 285 5.55 20.41 -10.53
N ARG A 286 5.28 19.62 -11.56
CA ARG A 286 4.13 19.81 -12.46
C ARG A 286 3.68 18.48 -13.05
N VAL A 287 2.41 18.40 -13.43
CA VAL A 287 1.89 17.31 -14.26
C VAL A 287 2.58 17.36 -15.63
N LYS A 288 3.12 16.21 -16.04
CA LYS A 288 3.71 16.01 -17.37
C LYS A 288 2.62 15.70 -18.39
N GLU A 289 1.78 14.74 -18.04
CA GLU A 289 0.65 14.26 -18.83
C GLU A 289 -0.44 13.78 -17.86
N ASP A 290 -1.68 14.21 -18.10
CA ASP A 290 -2.84 13.72 -17.38
C ASP A 290 -3.31 12.39 -17.98
N ASP A 291 -2.83 11.31 -17.39
CA ASP A 291 -3.14 9.94 -17.73
C ASP A 291 -4.14 9.27 -16.77
N SER A 292 -4.87 10.09 -15.98
CA SER A 292 -5.85 9.62 -15.00
C SER A 292 -6.98 8.77 -15.60
N HIS A 293 -7.24 8.90 -16.91
CA HIS A 293 -8.21 8.06 -17.61
C HIS A 293 -7.83 6.56 -17.59
N GLN A 294 -6.56 6.21 -17.37
CA GLN A 294 -6.08 4.82 -17.35
C GLN A 294 -6.52 4.06 -16.10
N ILE A 295 -6.84 4.75 -15.00
CA ILE A 295 -7.34 4.16 -13.74
C ILE A 295 -8.87 4.13 -13.67
N THR A 296 -9.56 4.21 -14.82
CA THR A 296 -11.02 4.10 -14.84
C THR A 296 -11.45 2.68 -14.46
N PHE A 297 -12.25 2.56 -13.40
CA PHE A 297 -12.80 1.29 -12.93
C PHE A 297 -13.65 0.60 -14.00
N LYS A 298 -13.18 -0.55 -14.49
CA LYS A 298 -13.82 -1.39 -15.51
C LYS A 298 -13.49 -2.87 -15.22
N PRO A 299 -14.00 -3.45 -14.12
CA PRO A 299 -13.56 -4.79 -13.66
C PRO A 299 -13.92 -5.94 -14.61
N HIS A 300 -14.86 -5.71 -15.53
CA HIS A 300 -15.24 -6.67 -16.58
C HIS A 300 -14.51 -6.48 -17.91
N ALA A 301 -13.51 -5.60 -17.95
CA ALA A 301 -12.60 -5.50 -19.07
C ALA A 301 -11.70 -6.75 -19.17
N TYR A 302 -10.83 -6.78 -20.17
CA TYR A 302 -9.96 -7.92 -20.43
C TYR A 302 -8.94 -8.13 -19.30
N VAL A 303 -8.94 -9.31 -18.68
CA VAL A 303 -7.93 -9.76 -17.72
C VAL A 303 -6.99 -10.76 -18.42
N PRO A 304 -5.66 -10.52 -18.44
CA PRO A 304 -4.73 -11.43 -19.09
C PRO A 304 -4.60 -12.76 -18.35
N VAL A 305 -4.19 -13.82 -19.07
CA VAL A 305 -3.81 -15.10 -18.47
C VAL A 305 -2.52 -14.91 -17.65
N ILE A 306 -2.38 -15.66 -16.54
CA ILE A 306 -1.13 -15.70 -15.75
C ILE A 306 0.01 -16.16 -16.66
N LYS A 307 1.16 -15.48 -16.59
CA LYS A 307 2.37 -15.85 -17.34
C LYS A 307 3.63 -15.48 -16.58
N THR A 308 4.69 -16.24 -16.78
CA THR A 308 6.03 -15.84 -16.33
C THR A 308 6.51 -14.60 -17.08
N GLN A 309 7.16 -13.68 -16.37
CA GLN A 309 7.80 -12.51 -16.99
C GLN A 309 9.23 -12.81 -17.46
N THR A 310 9.78 -13.98 -17.13
CA THR A 310 11.13 -14.38 -17.51
C THR A 310 11.19 -14.70 -19.01
N THR A 311 11.83 -13.79 -19.75
CA THR A 311 12.02 -13.91 -21.21
C THR A 311 13.34 -14.56 -21.59
N ASP A 312 14.37 -14.46 -20.74
CA ASP A 312 15.67 -15.10 -20.98
C ASP A 312 15.58 -16.63 -20.80
N GLN A 313 16.05 -17.36 -21.81
CA GLN A 313 15.91 -18.82 -21.87
C GLN A 313 16.82 -19.55 -20.88
N ALA A 314 17.98 -18.99 -20.52
CA ALA A 314 18.87 -19.60 -19.55
C ALA A 314 18.34 -19.39 -18.12
N GLN A 315 17.88 -18.17 -17.82
CA GLN A 315 17.21 -17.84 -16.58
C GLN A 315 15.96 -18.67 -16.38
N TYR A 316 15.08 -18.77 -17.39
CA TYR A 316 13.85 -19.56 -17.31
C TYR A 316 14.13 -21.03 -16.99
N LYS A 317 15.13 -21.65 -17.64
CA LYS A 317 15.52 -23.04 -17.34
C LYS A 317 15.95 -23.21 -15.88
N ARG A 318 16.76 -22.28 -15.39
CA ARG A 318 17.24 -22.30 -14.00
C ARG A 318 16.10 -22.09 -13.00
N GLU A 319 15.16 -21.19 -13.28
CA GLU A 319 13.97 -20.97 -12.45
C GLU A 319 13.11 -22.23 -12.41
N MET A 320 12.89 -22.87 -13.55
CA MET A 320 12.15 -24.13 -13.63
C MET A 320 12.84 -25.26 -12.86
N GLU A 321 14.17 -25.36 -12.88
CA GLU A 321 14.90 -26.34 -12.04
C GLU A 321 14.63 -26.12 -10.54
N VAL A 322 14.61 -24.87 -10.07
CA VAL A 322 14.30 -24.53 -8.68
C VAL A 322 12.86 -24.87 -8.33
N VAL A 323 11.93 -24.49 -9.20
CA VAL A 323 10.49 -24.76 -9.05
C VAL A 323 10.22 -26.27 -9.03
N GLU A 324 10.74 -27.02 -9.99
CA GLU A 324 10.55 -28.47 -10.07
C GLU A 324 11.13 -29.17 -8.83
N ASN A 325 12.34 -28.79 -8.41
CA ASN A 325 12.93 -29.33 -7.19
C ASN A 325 12.09 -29.02 -5.95
N PHE A 326 11.56 -27.80 -5.82
CA PHE A 326 10.66 -27.46 -4.72
C PHE A 326 9.38 -28.31 -4.74
N LEU A 327 8.72 -28.42 -5.90
CA LEU A 327 7.47 -29.17 -6.05
C LEU A 327 7.65 -30.67 -5.79
N GLU A 328 8.73 -31.27 -6.30
CA GLU A 328 8.96 -32.71 -6.20
C GLU A 328 9.54 -33.14 -4.85
N ASN A 329 10.42 -32.32 -4.27
CA ASN A 329 11.22 -32.74 -3.11
C ASN A 329 10.86 -32.01 -1.81
N CYS A 330 10.20 -30.85 -1.86
CA CYS A 330 9.99 -30.01 -0.67
C CYS A 330 8.53 -29.73 -0.34
N LEU A 331 7.67 -29.50 -1.35
CA LEU A 331 6.30 -29.03 -1.16
C LEU A 331 5.50 -29.93 -0.22
N LEU A 332 5.47 -31.24 -0.51
CA LEU A 332 4.70 -32.19 0.30
C LEU A 332 5.26 -32.31 1.72
N GLU A 333 6.59 -32.30 1.88
CA GLU A 333 7.20 -32.37 3.21
C GLU A 333 6.79 -31.18 4.08
N ARG A 334 6.86 -29.97 3.53
CA ARG A 334 6.48 -28.77 4.28
C ARG A 334 4.99 -28.74 4.59
N ILE A 335 4.12 -29.11 3.64
CA ILE A 335 2.67 -29.26 3.87
C ILE A 335 2.39 -30.23 5.02
N LEU A 336 3.11 -31.34 5.09
CA LEU A 336 2.91 -32.35 6.14
C LEU A 336 3.42 -31.90 7.52
N ASN A 337 4.27 -30.88 7.58
CA ASN A 337 4.78 -30.28 8.81
C ASN A 337 4.01 -29.02 9.22
N SER A 338 3.05 -28.57 8.41
CA SER A 338 2.21 -27.40 8.71
C SER A 338 1.27 -27.66 9.88
N GLU A 339 1.08 -26.65 10.72
CA GLU A 339 0.09 -26.68 11.80
C GLU A 339 -1.35 -26.72 11.24
N LEU A 340 -1.56 -26.26 10.00
CA LEU A 340 -2.86 -26.24 9.32
C LEU A 340 -3.28 -27.60 8.75
N LEU A 341 -2.39 -28.60 8.75
CA LEU A 341 -2.66 -29.92 8.16
C LEU A 341 -3.95 -30.55 8.70
N GLY A 342 -4.18 -30.46 10.02
CA GLY A 342 -5.38 -30.98 10.66
C GLY A 342 -6.66 -30.28 10.16
N GLY A 343 -6.59 -28.98 9.91
CA GLY A 343 -7.67 -28.20 9.31
C GLY A 343 -7.97 -28.63 7.88
N TRP A 344 -6.93 -28.76 7.04
CA TRP A 344 -7.09 -29.20 5.65
C TRP A 344 -7.73 -30.59 5.54
N GLN A 345 -7.34 -31.52 6.42
CA GLN A 345 -7.94 -32.86 6.50
C GLN A 345 -9.39 -32.81 6.99
N HIS A 346 -9.66 -32.05 8.05
CA HIS A 346 -11.01 -31.90 8.61
C HIS A 346 -12.00 -31.42 7.54
N TRP A 347 -11.62 -30.40 6.78
CA TRP A 347 -12.45 -29.79 5.75
C TRP A 347 -12.43 -30.52 4.40
N GLN A 348 -11.79 -31.69 4.31
CA GLN A 348 -11.73 -32.50 3.08
C GLN A 348 -11.23 -31.68 1.89
N ILE A 349 -10.19 -30.87 2.12
CA ILE A 349 -9.64 -29.97 1.11
C ILE A 349 -9.02 -30.78 -0.03
N VAL A 350 -9.31 -30.37 -1.25
CA VAL A 350 -8.58 -30.75 -2.45
C VAL A 350 -7.91 -29.49 -2.97
N TYR A 351 -6.62 -29.42 -2.69
CA TYR A 351 -5.76 -28.29 -3.02
C TYR A 351 -5.16 -28.49 -4.41
N GLN A 352 -5.30 -27.53 -5.30
CA GLN A 352 -4.66 -27.50 -6.60
C GLN A 352 -3.74 -26.29 -6.72
N LEU A 353 -2.45 -26.57 -6.94
CA LEU A 353 -1.45 -25.58 -7.33
C LEU A 353 -1.23 -25.67 -8.84
N GLU A 354 -1.44 -24.56 -9.55
CA GLU A 354 -1.08 -24.42 -10.96
C GLU A 354 0.10 -23.48 -11.13
N VAL A 355 1.17 -23.97 -11.76
CA VAL A 355 2.35 -23.17 -12.08
C VAL A 355 2.39 -22.87 -13.57
N PHE A 356 2.39 -21.59 -13.91
CA PHE A 356 2.35 -21.08 -15.28
C PHE A 356 3.76 -20.79 -15.79
N GLY A 357 4.29 -21.70 -16.63
CA GLY A 357 5.54 -21.51 -17.36
C GLY A 357 5.33 -20.98 -18.78
N GLN A 358 6.38 -20.98 -19.61
CA GLN A 358 6.31 -20.55 -21.01
C GLN A 358 5.44 -21.48 -21.88
N GLU A 359 5.37 -22.77 -21.56
CA GLU A 359 4.62 -23.80 -22.31
C GLU A 359 3.18 -23.97 -21.81
N GLY A 360 2.74 -23.15 -20.85
CA GLY A 360 1.42 -23.24 -20.22
C GLY A 360 1.44 -23.75 -18.77
N PRO A 361 0.27 -23.95 -18.17
CA PRO A 361 0.15 -24.37 -16.78
C PRO A 361 0.47 -25.85 -16.60
N GLN A 362 1.11 -26.16 -15.48
CA GLN A 362 1.20 -27.51 -14.93
C GLN A 362 0.50 -27.53 -13.57
N ALA A 363 -0.31 -28.57 -13.32
CA ALA A 363 -1.07 -28.71 -12.08
C ALA A 363 -0.42 -29.74 -11.14
N TRP A 364 -0.48 -29.47 -9.85
CA TRP A 364 -0.21 -30.41 -8.76
C TRP A 364 -1.36 -30.37 -7.76
N THR A 365 -1.79 -31.54 -7.30
CA THR A 365 -2.97 -31.68 -6.46
C THR A 365 -2.68 -32.52 -5.22
N VAL A 366 -3.19 -32.06 -4.07
CA VAL A 366 -3.21 -32.81 -2.82
C VAL A 366 -4.65 -32.99 -2.36
N ASP A 367 -5.08 -34.23 -2.16
CA ASP A 367 -6.40 -34.58 -1.63
C ASP A 367 -6.29 -34.90 -0.14
N PHE A 368 -6.63 -33.93 0.70
CA PHE A 368 -6.64 -34.07 2.16
C PHE A 368 -7.90 -34.79 2.69
N GLY A 369 -8.91 -35.00 1.84
CA GLY A 369 -10.14 -35.71 2.21
C GLY A 369 -10.02 -37.23 2.15
N ARG A 370 -8.94 -37.77 1.57
CA ARG A 370 -8.71 -39.21 1.50
C ARG A 370 -8.19 -39.77 2.83
N PRO A 371 -8.64 -40.98 3.22
CA PRO A 371 -8.06 -41.67 4.35
C PRO A 371 -6.59 -42.02 4.07
N GLY A 372 -5.70 -41.77 5.04
CA GLY A 372 -4.27 -42.06 4.95
C GLY A 372 -3.41 -40.80 4.90
N LYS A 373 -2.13 -40.98 4.56
CA LYS A 373 -1.17 -39.87 4.43
C LYS A 373 -1.44 -39.12 3.12
N PRO A 374 -1.60 -37.78 3.13
CA PRO A 374 -1.74 -36.99 1.90
C PRO A 374 -0.60 -37.26 0.91
N GLN A 375 -0.93 -37.26 -0.37
CA GLN A 375 0.00 -37.47 -1.47
C GLN A 375 -0.11 -36.32 -2.46
N LEU A 376 1.04 -35.94 -3.03
CA LEU A 376 1.11 -35.01 -4.14
C LEU A 376 0.91 -35.77 -5.45
N HIS A 377 -0.07 -35.34 -6.24
CA HIS A 377 -0.36 -35.87 -7.56
C HIS A 377 -0.03 -34.82 -8.61
N LYS A 378 0.68 -35.19 -9.68
CA LYS A 378 0.85 -34.32 -10.84
C LYS A 378 -0.40 -34.43 -11.74
N GLY A 379 -1.06 -33.31 -12.00
CA GLY A 379 -2.31 -33.21 -12.75
C GLY A 379 -3.56 -33.07 -11.87
N GLU A 380 -4.68 -32.76 -12.52
CA GLU A 380 -5.98 -32.55 -11.88
C GLU A 380 -6.66 -33.87 -11.50
N ILE A 381 -7.46 -33.86 -10.42
CA ILE A 381 -8.23 -35.04 -9.97
C ILE A 381 -9.75 -34.84 -10.03
N GLY A 382 -10.23 -33.78 -10.67
CA GLY A 382 -11.66 -33.52 -10.92
C GLY A 382 -12.46 -32.94 -9.74
N LYS A 383 -11.79 -32.52 -8.67
CA LYS A 383 -12.35 -31.74 -7.55
C LYS A 383 -11.34 -30.69 -7.12
N ILE A 384 -11.78 -29.46 -6.88
CA ILE A 384 -10.95 -28.37 -6.34
C ILE A 384 -11.82 -27.55 -5.39
N ASN A 385 -11.36 -27.36 -4.16
CA ASN A 385 -11.99 -26.42 -3.23
C ASN A 385 -11.00 -25.42 -2.62
N LEU A 386 -9.71 -25.54 -2.96
CA LEU A 386 -8.67 -24.55 -2.72
C LEU A 386 -7.74 -24.53 -3.93
N TYR A 387 -7.59 -23.37 -4.56
CA TYR A 387 -6.82 -23.19 -5.79
C TYR A 387 -5.80 -22.08 -5.60
N GLU A 388 -4.56 -22.32 -6.02
CA GLU A 388 -3.53 -21.29 -6.17
C GLU A 388 -2.91 -21.39 -7.57
N GLY A 389 -3.02 -20.32 -8.36
CA GLY A 389 -2.34 -20.18 -9.64
C GLY A 389 -1.22 -19.15 -9.51
N ILE A 390 0.00 -19.51 -9.89
CA ILE A 390 1.18 -18.65 -9.79
C ILE A 390 2.08 -18.81 -11.01
N SER A 391 2.75 -17.74 -11.44
CA SER A 391 3.77 -17.87 -12.47
C SER A 391 5.03 -18.58 -11.94
N SER A 392 5.80 -19.20 -12.84
CA SER A 392 7.07 -19.83 -12.45
C SER A 392 8.09 -18.83 -11.88
N SER A 393 8.11 -17.58 -12.37
CA SER A 393 9.06 -16.55 -11.89
C SER A 393 8.74 -16.11 -10.47
N GLU A 394 7.45 -15.87 -10.17
CA GLU A 394 7.03 -15.45 -8.84
C GLU A 394 7.20 -16.58 -7.81
N LEU A 395 6.90 -17.83 -8.18
CA LEU A 395 7.15 -18.98 -7.29
C LEU A 395 8.64 -19.19 -7.02
N CYS A 396 9.49 -19.08 -8.05
CA CYS A 396 10.94 -19.17 -7.89
C CYS A 396 11.47 -18.09 -6.94
N ALA A 397 10.98 -16.85 -7.08
CA ALA A 397 11.39 -15.74 -6.23
C ALA A 397 10.94 -15.91 -4.77
N LEU A 398 9.77 -16.52 -4.51
CA LEU A 398 9.33 -16.89 -3.17
C LEU A 398 10.24 -17.96 -2.54
N VAL A 399 10.56 -19.01 -3.31
CA VAL A 399 11.47 -20.09 -2.87
C VAL A 399 12.84 -19.55 -2.47
N GLU A 400 13.34 -18.53 -3.18
CA GLU A 400 14.64 -17.91 -2.92
C GLU A 400 14.63 -16.78 -1.90
N GLY A 401 13.44 -16.34 -1.46
CA GLY A 401 13.29 -15.20 -0.57
C GLY A 401 13.71 -13.88 -1.22
N THR A 402 13.58 -13.75 -2.55
CA THR A 402 13.94 -12.54 -3.32
C THR A 402 12.74 -11.65 -3.64
N THR A 403 11.52 -12.01 -3.25
CA THR A 403 10.28 -11.24 -3.39
C THR A 403 9.50 -11.17 -2.08
N SER A 404 8.44 -10.35 -2.04
CA SER A 404 7.45 -10.32 -0.97
C SER A 404 6.03 -10.64 -1.48
N TRP A 405 5.10 -10.85 -0.55
CA TRP A 405 3.67 -11.03 -0.89
C TRP A 405 3.03 -9.77 -1.46
N ASP A 406 3.55 -8.58 -1.18
CA ASP A 406 3.05 -7.33 -1.77
C ASP A 406 3.21 -7.40 -3.29
N TYR A 407 4.43 -7.63 -3.81
CA TYR A 407 4.63 -7.78 -5.24
C TYR A 407 3.84 -8.96 -5.82
N VAL A 408 3.93 -10.14 -5.21
CA VAL A 408 3.32 -11.37 -5.74
C VAL A 408 1.81 -11.19 -5.91
N THR A 409 1.15 -10.54 -4.96
CA THR A 409 -0.31 -10.39 -4.99
C THR A 409 -0.76 -9.16 -5.77
N LEU A 410 -0.01 -8.07 -5.78
CA LEU A 410 -0.41 -6.87 -6.48
C LEU A 410 -0.13 -6.92 -7.99
N CYS A 411 0.82 -7.75 -8.44
CA CYS A 411 1.12 -7.90 -9.88
C CYS A 411 0.06 -8.73 -10.65
N GLY A 412 -0.84 -9.42 -9.95
CA GLY A 412 -1.93 -10.21 -10.57
C GLY A 412 -1.48 -11.48 -11.32
N ASN A 413 -0.21 -11.89 -11.19
CA ASN A 413 0.31 -13.19 -11.63
C ASN A 413 0.24 -14.27 -10.55
N TYR A 414 -0.32 -13.94 -9.38
CA TYR A 414 -0.82 -14.88 -8.40
C TYR A 414 -2.33 -14.71 -8.27
N ARG A 415 -3.09 -15.81 -8.30
CA ARG A 415 -4.55 -15.80 -8.17
C ARG A 415 -5.01 -17.01 -7.37
N THR A 416 -5.84 -16.79 -6.37
CA THR A 416 -6.36 -17.85 -5.50
C THR A 416 -7.86 -17.76 -5.36
N PHE A 417 -8.52 -18.90 -5.16
CA PHE A 417 -9.88 -18.95 -4.65
C PHE A 417 -10.06 -20.14 -3.73
N ASN A 418 -11.05 -20.07 -2.85
CA ASN A 418 -11.47 -21.19 -2.03
C ASN A 418 -12.99 -21.34 -2.02
N ASN A 419 -13.44 -22.58 -2.14
CA ASN A 419 -14.84 -23.01 -2.03
C ASN A 419 -14.91 -24.12 -0.99
N ILE A 420 -14.41 -23.85 0.22
CA ILE A 420 -14.25 -24.86 1.26
C ILE A 420 -15.60 -25.24 1.86
N TYR A 421 -15.89 -26.54 1.87
CA TYR A 421 -17.03 -27.16 2.53
C TYR A 421 -16.66 -28.59 2.90
N ARG A 422 -17.33 -29.13 3.92
CA ARG A 422 -17.20 -30.53 4.32
C ARG A 422 -18.49 -31.26 4.05
N ILE A 423 -18.40 -32.42 3.39
CA ILE A 423 -19.54 -33.32 3.17
C ILE A 423 -19.51 -34.43 4.20
N THR A 424 -20.64 -34.61 4.88
CA THR A 424 -20.88 -35.72 5.81
C THR A 424 -22.05 -36.56 5.32
N ASN A 425 -22.31 -37.70 5.97
CA ASN A 425 -23.44 -38.54 5.60
C ASN A 425 -24.77 -37.80 5.85
N GLY A 426 -25.39 -37.29 4.79
CA GLY A 426 -26.64 -36.54 4.85
C GLY A 426 -26.50 -35.06 5.20
N GLY A 427 -25.28 -34.49 5.21
CA GLY A 427 -25.03 -33.12 5.62
C GLY A 427 -23.95 -32.40 4.80
N LEU A 428 -24.06 -31.07 4.79
CA LEU A 428 -23.06 -30.14 4.27
C LEU A 428 -22.73 -29.16 5.38
N GLU A 429 -21.44 -29.01 5.69
CA GLU A 429 -20.95 -28.09 6.70
C GLU A 429 -20.09 -27.01 6.03
N LEU A 430 -20.27 -25.78 6.48
CA LEU A 430 -19.49 -24.63 6.03
C LEU A 430 -18.49 -24.24 7.12
N PRO A 431 -17.30 -23.74 6.73
CA PRO A 431 -16.38 -23.16 7.68
C PRO A 431 -17.03 -22.05 8.50
N PRO A 432 -16.73 -21.94 9.80
CA PRO A 432 -17.03 -20.74 10.58
C PRO A 432 -16.55 -19.46 9.88
N GLU A 433 -17.20 -18.33 10.21
CA GLU A 433 -16.82 -17.01 9.68
C GLU A 433 -15.38 -16.61 10.05
N ASP A 434 -14.94 -17.01 11.25
CA ASP A 434 -13.55 -16.87 11.71
C ASP A 434 -12.68 -18.00 11.15
N LYS A 435 -12.07 -17.75 9.98
CA LYS A 435 -11.26 -18.71 9.22
C LYS A 435 -9.85 -18.96 9.78
N SER A 436 -9.50 -18.37 10.91
CA SER A 436 -8.13 -18.36 11.49
C SER A 436 -7.49 -19.74 11.67
N ASN A 437 -8.29 -20.81 11.84
CA ASN A 437 -7.77 -22.12 12.25
C ASN A 437 -7.74 -23.20 11.15
N TYR A 438 -8.09 -22.89 9.90
CA TYR A 438 -8.20 -23.94 8.87
C TYR A 438 -8.16 -23.47 7.41
N ALA A 439 -7.91 -22.18 7.13
CA ALA A 439 -7.78 -21.71 5.75
C ALA A 439 -6.84 -20.49 5.64
N LEU A 440 -5.56 -20.78 5.44
CA LEU A 440 -4.59 -19.90 4.81
C LEU A 440 -4.10 -20.62 3.56
N GLU A 441 -4.02 -19.87 2.47
CA GLU A 441 -3.38 -20.22 1.21
C GLU A 441 -2.08 -21.03 1.48
N PRO A 442 -1.97 -22.32 1.05
CA PRO A 442 -0.83 -23.16 1.39
C PRO A 442 0.50 -22.51 1.03
N LEU A 443 0.61 -21.77 -0.07
CA LEU A 443 1.84 -21.03 -0.35
C LEU A 443 2.14 -19.96 0.71
N MET A 444 1.13 -19.26 1.23
CA MET A 444 1.31 -18.25 2.28
C MET A 444 1.73 -18.88 3.62
N ASP A 445 1.23 -20.07 3.96
CA ASP A 445 1.72 -20.85 5.11
C ASP A 445 3.19 -21.29 4.92
N LEU A 446 3.54 -21.70 3.71
CA LEU A 446 4.90 -22.16 3.36
C LEU A 446 5.93 -21.02 3.23
N PHE A 447 5.46 -19.82 2.95
CA PHE A 447 6.22 -18.59 2.80
C PHE A 447 5.53 -17.49 3.63
N PRO A 448 5.64 -17.50 4.97
CA PRO A 448 4.87 -16.59 5.82
C PRO A 448 5.15 -15.11 5.51
N TRP A 449 4.10 -14.30 5.51
CA TRP A 449 4.23 -12.84 5.50
C TRP A 449 4.60 -12.36 6.91
N ASP A 450 5.89 -12.49 7.22
CA ASP A 450 6.46 -12.14 8.51
C ASP A 450 7.34 -10.87 8.46
N ALA A 451 7.71 -10.37 9.63
CA ALA A 451 8.61 -9.23 9.77
C ALA A 451 9.98 -9.47 9.10
N ASP A 452 10.42 -10.73 8.99
CA ASP A 452 11.66 -11.09 8.31
C ASP A 452 11.54 -10.91 6.78
N MET A 453 10.40 -11.28 6.18
CA MET A 453 10.08 -11.02 4.77
C MET A 453 10.03 -9.52 4.49
N ASP A 454 9.32 -8.76 5.32
CA ASP A 454 9.27 -7.30 5.22
C ASP A 454 10.67 -6.69 5.33
N ARG A 455 11.50 -7.15 6.28
CA ARG A 455 12.90 -6.72 6.39
C ARG A 455 13.71 -7.03 5.14
N ARG A 456 13.61 -8.24 4.58
CA ARG A 456 14.30 -8.60 3.32
C ARG A 456 13.87 -7.70 2.16
N LYS A 457 12.56 -7.44 2.03
CA LYS A 457 11.97 -6.54 1.02
C LYS A 457 12.63 -5.17 1.03
N PHE A 458 12.62 -4.48 2.18
CA PHE A 458 13.23 -3.15 2.29
C PHE A 458 14.75 -3.17 2.22
N MET A 459 15.42 -4.14 2.84
CA MET A 459 16.87 -4.21 2.80
C MET A 459 17.40 -4.41 1.39
N ARG A 460 16.68 -5.12 0.51
CA ARG A 460 17.04 -5.22 -0.91
C ARG A 460 17.11 -3.84 -1.57
N ASP A 461 16.15 -2.97 -1.27
CA ASP A 461 16.15 -1.59 -1.76
C ASP A 461 17.25 -0.74 -1.11
N VAL A 462 17.54 -0.95 0.19
CA VAL A 462 18.68 -0.29 0.86
C VAL A 462 19.98 -0.64 0.14
N HIS A 463 20.27 -1.93 -0.08
CA HIS A 463 21.48 -2.36 -0.79
C HIS A 463 21.51 -1.86 -2.24
N ARG A 464 20.35 -1.73 -2.87
CA ARG A 464 20.24 -1.23 -4.23
C ARG A 464 20.55 0.25 -4.33
N TRP A 465 20.10 1.08 -3.39
CA TRP A 465 20.09 2.54 -3.53
C TRP A 465 21.05 3.29 -2.59
N LYS A 466 21.46 2.71 -1.45
CA LYS A 466 22.38 3.34 -0.50
C LYS A 466 23.69 3.74 -1.19
N GLY A 467 24.08 5.00 -1.04
CA GLY A 467 25.35 5.54 -1.54
C GLY A 467 25.47 5.68 -3.06
N LYS A 468 24.41 5.39 -3.83
CA LYS A 468 24.41 5.58 -5.28
C LYS A 468 23.80 6.93 -5.66
N PRO A 469 24.35 7.64 -6.67
CA PRO A 469 23.66 8.77 -7.27
C PRO A 469 22.38 8.28 -7.94
N ALA A 470 21.28 9.00 -7.68
CA ALA A 470 19.93 8.53 -7.98
C ALA A 470 19.45 8.81 -9.40
#